data_AF-A0A6I4RSX0-F1
#
_entry.id   AF-A0A6I4RSX0-F1
#
_cell.length_a   1.000
_cell.length_b   1.000
_cell.length_c   1.000
_cell.angle_alpha   90.00
_cell.angle_beta   90.00
_cell.angle_gamma   90.00
#
_symmetry.space_group_name_H-M   'P 1'
#
loop_
_entity.id
_entity.type
_entity.pdbx_description
1 polymer ?
#
loop_
_entity_poly.entity_id
_entity_poly.type
_entity_poly.pdbx_seq_one_letter_code
_entity_poly.pdbx_strand_id
1 'polypeptide(L)'
;MSEYTNQQKEQIARNEYGTYEIGEPVRIGEEDEEIIIGYVSEIKDTASGLQAYVVTDVKLPKNSTKADYDKVSHVTMLYRGSSSFNEVLEKPWDVAMDWFENDIPMALRIAVPDWVPTQGTVQLKEAADFGNASLAKYRKATFSFYGHSLASMDVQHTVTSLKDEYLERISGVYVYNGPNTYRTLPGVELKKLQKIRIGNGIKS
;
A
#
# COMPACT_ATOMS: atom_id res chain seq x y z
N MET A 1 8.10 7.09 -18.50
CA MET A 1 6.79 6.83 -17.88
C MET A 1 6.15 8.17 -17.64
N SER A 2 4.96 8.42 -18.18
CA SER A 2 4.15 9.58 -17.79
C SER A 2 3.86 9.44 -16.29
N GLU A 3 4.32 10.39 -15.49
CA GLU A 3 4.02 10.37 -14.06
C GLU A 3 2.52 10.60 -13.87
N TYR A 4 1.84 9.66 -13.20
CA TYR A 4 0.45 9.86 -12.79
C TYR A 4 0.32 11.14 -11.97
N THR A 5 -0.76 11.90 -12.19
CA THR A 5 -1.11 13.05 -11.36
C THR A 5 -1.39 12.62 -9.92
N ASN A 6 -1.40 13.56 -8.96
CA ASN A 6 -1.73 13.23 -7.58
C ASN A 6 -3.14 12.63 -7.44
N GLN A 7 -4.09 13.14 -8.22
CA GLN A 7 -5.46 12.62 -8.27
C GLN A 7 -5.50 11.19 -8.84
N GLN A 8 -4.76 10.93 -9.93
CA GLN A 8 -4.66 9.58 -10.48
C GLN A 8 -4.02 8.61 -9.50
N LYS A 9 -2.95 9.01 -8.80
CA LYS A 9 -2.32 8.18 -7.74
C LYS A 9 -3.26 7.91 -6.57
N GLU A 10 -4.12 8.85 -6.20
CA GLU A 10 -5.16 8.63 -5.20
C GLU A 10 -6.21 7.62 -5.71
N GLN A 11 -6.63 7.72 -6.97
CA GLN A 11 -7.52 6.73 -7.58
C GLN A 11 -6.87 5.33 -7.63
N ILE A 12 -5.57 5.24 -7.92
CA ILE A 12 -4.81 3.98 -7.84
C ILE A 12 -4.87 3.41 -6.42
N ALA A 13 -4.63 4.24 -5.40
CA ALA A 13 -4.74 3.78 -4.01
C ALA A 13 -6.15 3.25 -3.69
N ARG A 14 -7.20 3.95 -4.12
CA ARG A 14 -8.61 3.53 -3.89
C ARG A 14 -8.97 2.20 -4.56
N ASN A 15 -8.27 1.78 -5.61
CA ASN A 15 -8.46 0.46 -6.21
C ASN A 15 -8.17 -0.68 -5.22
N GLU A 16 -7.52 -0.43 -4.07
CA GLU A 16 -7.37 -1.43 -3.01
C GLU A 16 -8.70 -2.04 -2.51
N TYR A 17 -9.81 -1.32 -2.65
CA TYR A 17 -11.15 -1.77 -2.26
C TYR A 17 -11.92 -2.47 -3.38
N GLY A 18 -11.35 -2.57 -4.58
CA GLY A 18 -11.93 -3.33 -5.67
C GLY A 18 -11.95 -4.83 -5.37
N THR A 19 -12.82 -5.55 -6.07
CA THR A 19 -12.83 -7.02 -6.08
C THR A 19 -12.28 -7.47 -7.42
N TYR A 20 -11.13 -8.13 -7.42
CA TYR A 20 -10.47 -8.56 -8.66
C TYR A 20 -10.23 -10.06 -8.71
N GLU A 21 -10.12 -10.57 -9.92
CA GLU A 21 -9.59 -11.89 -10.23
C GLU A 21 -8.17 -11.84 -10.82
N ILE A 22 -7.46 -12.97 -10.77
CA ILE A 22 -6.13 -13.09 -11.39
C ILE A 22 -6.24 -12.85 -12.91
N GLY A 23 -5.44 -11.93 -13.41
CA GLY A 23 -5.36 -11.54 -14.82
C GLY A 23 -6.36 -10.44 -15.21
N GLU A 24 -7.16 -9.95 -14.26
CA GLU A 24 -8.06 -8.83 -14.47
C GLU A 24 -7.29 -7.50 -14.56
N PRO A 25 -7.64 -6.62 -15.53
CA PRO A 25 -7.06 -5.28 -15.61
C PRO A 25 -7.56 -4.37 -14.47
N VAL A 26 -6.64 -3.64 -13.86
CA VAL A 26 -6.94 -2.56 -12.91
C VAL A 26 -6.95 -1.23 -13.66
N ARG A 27 -7.96 -0.38 -13.39
CA ARG A 27 -8.20 0.85 -14.15
C ARG A 27 -8.40 2.07 -13.24
N ILE A 28 -8.08 3.24 -13.77
CA ILE A 28 -8.37 4.56 -13.19
C ILE A 28 -8.96 5.46 -14.28
N GLY A 29 -9.55 6.58 -13.90
CA GLY A 29 -10.26 7.48 -14.82
C GLY A 29 -11.76 7.25 -14.84
N GLU A 30 -12.44 7.97 -15.72
CA GLU A 30 -13.89 7.84 -15.98
C GLU A 30 -14.13 7.01 -17.25
N GLU A 31 -15.36 6.53 -17.46
CA GLU A 31 -15.70 5.52 -18.47
C GLU A 31 -15.14 5.79 -19.90
N ASP A 32 -15.07 7.05 -20.32
CA ASP A 32 -14.57 7.44 -21.65
C ASP A 32 -13.03 7.69 -21.71
N GLU A 33 -12.35 7.74 -20.55
CA GLU A 33 -10.91 8.04 -20.41
C GLU A 33 -10.19 7.05 -19.48
N GLU A 34 -10.64 5.79 -19.44
CA GLU A 34 -10.04 4.78 -18.57
C GLU A 34 -8.58 4.45 -18.95
N ILE A 35 -7.71 4.50 -17.95
CA ILE A 35 -6.30 4.13 -18.06
C ILE A 35 -6.09 2.80 -17.35
N ILE A 36 -5.63 1.78 -18.09
CA ILE A 36 -5.20 0.51 -17.50
C ILE A 36 -3.84 0.73 -16.83
N ILE A 37 -3.78 0.51 -15.52
CA ILE A 37 -2.54 0.62 -14.74
C ILE A 37 -1.75 -0.69 -14.70
N GLY A 38 -2.40 -1.81 -15.02
CA GLY A 38 -1.79 -3.13 -15.13
C GLY A 38 -2.82 -4.26 -14.93
N TYR A 39 -2.33 -5.46 -14.64
CA TYR A 39 -3.15 -6.67 -14.47
C TYR A 39 -2.84 -7.35 -13.14
N VAL A 40 -3.86 -7.83 -12.45
CA VAL A 40 -3.69 -8.53 -11.17
C VAL A 40 -2.94 -9.84 -11.40
N SER A 41 -1.82 -10.00 -10.70
CA SER A 41 -0.93 -11.16 -10.78
C SER A 41 -0.97 -12.04 -9.54
N GLU A 42 -1.36 -11.45 -8.40
CA GLU A 42 -1.44 -12.13 -7.11
C GLU A 42 -2.44 -11.40 -6.21
N ILE A 43 -3.19 -12.19 -5.43
CA ILE A 43 -4.13 -11.72 -4.42
C ILE A 43 -3.68 -12.31 -3.10
N LYS A 44 -3.45 -11.45 -2.12
CA LYS A 44 -3.10 -11.81 -0.75
C LYS A 44 -4.31 -11.54 0.13
N ASP A 45 -4.76 -12.56 0.84
CA ASP A 45 -5.79 -12.47 1.87
C ASP A 45 -5.41 -13.47 2.96
N THR A 46 -5.38 -13.03 4.21
CA THR A 46 -4.81 -13.81 5.32
C THR A 46 -5.67 -13.70 6.56
N ALA A 47 -5.52 -14.67 7.46
CA ALA A 47 -6.21 -14.66 8.75
C ALA A 47 -5.78 -13.49 9.67
N SER A 48 -4.64 -12.84 9.39
CA SER A 48 -4.21 -11.66 10.13
C SER A 48 -4.99 -10.39 9.78
N GLY A 49 -5.74 -10.42 8.67
CA GLY A 49 -6.42 -9.25 8.11
C GLY A 49 -5.61 -8.55 7.00
N LEU A 50 -4.40 -9.01 6.67
CA LEU A 50 -3.67 -8.49 5.50
C LEU A 50 -4.41 -8.84 4.22
N GLN A 51 -4.79 -7.81 3.48
CA GLN A 51 -5.33 -7.89 2.14
C GLN A 51 -4.50 -7.03 1.19
N ALA A 52 -4.06 -7.60 0.07
CA ALA A 52 -3.27 -6.86 -0.92
C ALA A 52 -3.35 -7.47 -2.32
N TYR A 53 -3.14 -6.63 -3.33
CA TYR A 53 -3.03 -7.00 -4.74
C TYR A 53 -1.63 -6.69 -5.27
N VAL A 54 -1.12 -7.58 -6.12
CA VAL A 54 0.08 -7.34 -6.93
C VAL A 54 -0.37 -7.14 -8.38
N VAL A 55 -0.17 -5.93 -8.89
CA VAL A 55 -0.57 -5.55 -10.25
C VAL A 55 0.68 -5.39 -11.11
N THR A 56 0.76 -6.10 -12.24
CA THR A 56 1.92 -6.06 -13.15
C THR A 56 1.59 -5.30 -14.43
N ASP A 57 2.57 -4.60 -15.00
CA ASP A 57 2.45 -3.88 -16.28
C ASP A 57 2.11 -4.78 -17.47
N VAL A 58 2.44 -6.07 -17.37
CA VAL A 58 2.09 -7.10 -18.36
C VAL A 58 1.18 -8.16 -17.75
N LYS A 59 0.22 -8.66 -18.54
CA LYS A 59 -0.61 -9.79 -18.12
C LYS A 59 0.20 -11.08 -18.13
N LEU A 60 0.29 -11.72 -16.97
CA LEU A 60 1.04 -12.95 -16.80
C LEU A 60 0.21 -14.21 -17.13
N PRO A 61 0.83 -15.26 -17.69
CA PRO A 61 0.16 -16.54 -17.89
C PRO A 61 -0.10 -17.26 -16.55
N LYS A 62 -1.14 -18.10 -16.49
CA LYS A 62 -1.56 -18.82 -15.27
C LYS A 62 -0.42 -19.63 -14.62
N ASN A 63 0.45 -20.23 -15.43
CA ASN A 63 1.60 -21.02 -15.00
C ASN A 63 2.90 -20.26 -15.29
N SER A 64 3.05 -19.08 -14.70
CA SER A 64 4.19 -18.19 -14.95
C SER A 64 5.52 -18.79 -14.51
N THR A 65 6.50 -18.71 -15.40
CA THR A 65 7.87 -19.12 -15.14
C THR A 65 8.73 -17.96 -14.66
N LYS A 66 9.95 -18.27 -14.23
CA LYS A 66 10.98 -17.26 -13.89
C LYS A 66 11.25 -16.28 -15.04
N ALA A 67 11.16 -16.73 -16.28
CA ALA A 67 11.36 -15.90 -17.47
C ALA A 67 10.17 -14.96 -17.72
N ASP A 68 8.95 -15.35 -17.33
CA ASP A 68 7.78 -14.49 -17.44
C ASP A 68 7.82 -13.36 -16.42
N TYR A 69 8.22 -13.65 -15.18
CA TYR A 69 8.42 -12.61 -14.16
C TYR A 69 9.52 -11.61 -14.54
N ASP A 70 10.51 -12.01 -15.33
CA ASP A 70 11.59 -11.12 -15.80
C ASP A 70 11.16 -10.20 -16.94
N LYS A 71 9.97 -10.41 -17.54
CA LYS A 71 9.38 -9.49 -18.53
C LYS A 71 8.66 -8.31 -17.87
N VAL A 72 8.29 -8.45 -16.60
CA VAL A 72 7.62 -7.40 -15.83
C VAL A 72 8.60 -6.26 -15.60
N SER A 73 8.26 -5.05 -16.04
CA SER A 73 9.09 -3.86 -15.83
C SER A 73 8.64 -3.02 -14.63
N HIS A 74 7.35 -3.12 -14.28
CA HIS A 74 6.77 -2.40 -13.15
C HIS A 74 5.72 -3.23 -12.41
N VAL A 75 5.76 -3.15 -11.08
CA VAL A 75 4.78 -3.74 -10.17
C VAL A 75 4.15 -2.64 -9.32
N THR A 76 2.82 -2.59 -9.30
CA THR A 76 2.03 -1.77 -8.39
C THR A 76 1.48 -2.68 -7.28
N MET A 77 1.88 -2.42 -6.04
CA MET A 77 1.36 -3.09 -4.86
C MET A 77 0.23 -2.25 -4.27
N LEU A 78 -0.97 -2.81 -4.16
CA LEU A 78 -2.13 -2.18 -3.52
C LEU A 78 -2.40 -2.90 -2.20
N TYR A 79 -2.20 -2.24 -1.06
CA TYR A 79 -2.57 -2.76 0.26
C TYR A 79 -3.94 -2.23 0.63
N ARG A 80 -4.80 -3.06 1.22
CA ARG A 80 -6.16 -2.66 1.57
C ARG A 80 -6.31 -2.40 3.06
N GLY A 81 -6.89 -1.26 3.40
CA GLY A 81 -7.25 -0.93 4.78
C GLY A 81 -8.45 -1.76 5.23
N SER A 82 -8.46 -2.18 6.50
CA SER A 82 -9.60 -2.93 7.06
C SER A 82 -10.91 -2.14 6.93
N SER A 83 -11.99 -2.81 6.51
CA SER A 83 -13.35 -2.24 6.46
C SER A 83 -13.87 -1.90 7.86
N SER A 84 -13.41 -2.60 8.91
CA SER A 84 -13.79 -2.33 10.30
C SER A 84 -13.33 -0.96 10.80
N PHE A 85 -12.44 -0.29 10.08
CA PHE A 85 -11.96 1.06 10.41
C PHE A 85 -12.77 2.18 9.75
N ASN A 86 -13.61 1.87 8.75
CA ASN A 86 -14.58 2.86 8.26
C ASN A 86 -15.53 3.30 9.41
N GLU A 87 -15.92 2.37 10.28
CA GLU A 87 -16.69 2.69 11.50
C GLU A 87 -15.91 3.59 12.47
N VAL A 88 -14.57 3.58 12.45
CA VAL A 88 -13.71 4.46 13.27
C VAL A 88 -13.57 5.84 12.65
N LEU A 89 -13.54 5.94 11.33
CA LEU A 89 -13.65 7.21 10.63
C LEU A 89 -15.02 7.89 10.85
N GLU A 90 -16.07 7.11 11.10
CA GLU A 90 -17.42 7.59 11.40
C GLU A 90 -17.64 7.92 12.91
N LYS A 91 -16.64 7.65 13.77
CA LYS A 91 -16.68 7.94 15.22
C LYS A 91 -16.50 9.45 15.51
N PRO A 92 -16.78 9.92 16.75
CA PRO A 92 -16.79 11.34 17.12
C PRO A 92 -15.57 12.15 16.66
N TRP A 93 -15.82 13.43 16.38
CA TRP A 93 -14.85 14.42 15.87
C TRP A 93 -13.51 14.40 16.63
N ASP A 94 -13.54 14.22 17.95
CA ASP A 94 -12.34 14.19 18.79
C ASP A 94 -11.39 13.04 18.41
N VAL A 95 -11.91 11.84 18.10
CA VAL A 95 -11.09 10.68 17.69
C VAL A 95 -10.44 10.91 16.31
N ALA A 96 -11.19 11.53 15.40
CA ALA A 96 -10.69 11.89 14.07
C ALA A 96 -9.63 13.01 14.15
N MET A 97 -9.82 13.98 15.04
CA MET A 97 -8.87 15.07 15.27
C MET A 97 -7.60 14.59 15.98
N ASP A 98 -7.70 13.75 17.01
CA ASP A 98 -6.53 13.15 17.68
C ASP A 98 -5.66 12.36 16.69
N TRP A 99 -6.31 11.70 15.72
CA TRP A 99 -5.63 10.99 14.64
C TRP A 99 -4.91 11.93 13.66
N PHE A 100 -5.52 13.09 13.35
CA PHE A 100 -4.98 14.10 12.45
C PHE A 100 -3.87 14.97 13.08
N GLU A 101 -3.96 15.24 14.39
CA GLU A 101 -3.17 16.26 15.08
C GLU A 101 -1.98 15.73 15.90
N ASN A 102 -1.60 14.45 15.78
CA ASN A 102 -0.29 13.84 16.13
C ASN A 102 -0.35 12.63 17.08
N ASP A 103 -1.49 12.28 17.68
CA ASP A 103 -1.59 11.17 18.66
C ASP A 103 -2.15 9.88 18.06
N ILE A 104 -1.78 9.60 16.80
CA ILE A 104 -2.11 8.38 16.04
C ILE A 104 -2.07 7.10 16.91
N PRO A 105 -1.01 6.81 17.69
CA PRO A 105 -0.94 5.56 18.46
C PRO A 105 -1.97 5.51 19.59
N MET A 106 -2.30 6.66 20.20
CA MET A 106 -3.31 6.76 21.25
C MET A 106 -4.72 6.65 20.65
N ALA A 107 -4.99 7.38 19.57
CA ALA A 107 -6.26 7.34 18.84
C ALA A 107 -6.56 5.91 18.33
N LEU A 108 -5.56 5.23 17.74
CA LEU A 108 -5.69 3.84 17.31
C LEU A 108 -5.90 2.88 18.48
N ARG A 109 -5.22 3.08 19.62
CA ARG A 109 -5.39 2.22 20.81
C ARG A 109 -6.76 2.38 21.46
N ILE A 110 -7.35 3.57 21.41
CA ILE A 110 -8.72 3.81 21.89
C ILE A 110 -9.74 3.21 20.91
N ALA A 111 -9.55 3.44 19.62
CA ALA A 111 -10.52 3.05 18.61
C ALA A 111 -10.50 1.55 18.28
N VAL A 112 -9.32 0.94 18.30
CA VAL A 112 -9.06 -0.46 17.94
C VAL A 112 -8.00 -1.04 18.90
N PRO A 113 -8.39 -1.35 20.15
CA PRO A 113 -7.45 -1.68 21.24
C PRO A 113 -6.54 -2.90 20.96
N ASP A 114 -6.96 -3.82 20.10
CA ASP A 114 -6.19 -5.01 19.71
C ASP A 114 -5.18 -4.76 18.57
N TRP A 115 -5.21 -3.59 17.92
CA TRP A 115 -4.39 -3.29 16.73
C TRP A 115 -3.12 -2.49 17.00
N VAL A 116 -2.88 -2.05 18.24
CA VAL A 116 -1.65 -1.31 18.61
C VAL A 116 -0.82 -2.05 19.66
N PRO A 117 0.11 -2.92 19.23
CA PRO A 117 1.26 -3.33 20.02
C PRO A 117 2.54 -2.64 19.54
N THR A 118 3.40 -2.34 20.49
CA THR A 118 4.68 -1.62 20.39
C THR A 118 5.77 -2.27 19.52
N GLN A 119 5.47 -3.33 18.77
CA GLN A 119 6.21 -3.84 17.61
C GLN A 119 5.23 -4.63 16.73
N GLY A 120 5.22 -4.33 15.43
CA GLY A 120 4.31 -4.81 14.38
C GLY A 120 3.39 -5.98 14.73
N THR A 121 2.08 -5.73 14.65
CA THR A 121 1.05 -6.78 14.61
C THR A 121 1.41 -7.86 13.58
N VAL A 122 0.85 -9.06 13.72
CA VAL A 122 1.06 -10.16 12.74
C VAL A 122 0.80 -9.68 11.31
N GLN A 123 -0.23 -8.85 11.10
CA GLN A 123 -0.54 -8.20 9.82
C GLN A 123 0.61 -7.36 9.27
N LEU A 124 1.20 -6.47 10.09
CA LEU A 124 2.29 -5.60 9.64
C LEU A 124 3.53 -6.43 9.23
N LYS A 125 3.87 -7.47 10.01
CA LYS A 125 4.97 -8.38 9.66
C LYS A 125 4.68 -9.13 8.36
N GLU A 126 3.47 -9.64 8.19
CA GLU A 126 3.06 -10.30 6.95
C GLU A 126 3.07 -9.34 5.75
N ALA A 127 2.72 -8.06 5.94
CA ALA A 127 2.78 -7.04 4.90
C ALA A 127 4.22 -6.81 4.43
N ALA A 128 5.17 -6.70 5.38
CA ALA A 128 6.59 -6.56 5.11
C ALA A 128 7.20 -7.79 4.43
N ASP A 129 6.87 -8.99 4.91
CA ASP A 129 7.32 -10.24 4.30
C ASP A 129 6.78 -10.38 2.89
N PHE A 130 5.51 -10.03 2.68
CA PHE A 130 4.87 -10.04 1.36
C PHE A 130 5.54 -9.05 0.39
N GLY A 131 5.81 -7.82 0.82
CA GLY A 131 6.52 -6.83 0.00
C GLY A 131 7.91 -7.29 -0.40
N ASN A 132 8.70 -7.82 0.55
CA ASN A 132 10.03 -8.38 0.27
C ASN A 132 9.96 -9.60 -0.67
N ALA A 133 8.98 -10.50 -0.48
CA ALA A 133 8.79 -11.68 -1.34
C ALA A 133 8.43 -11.27 -2.77
N SER A 134 7.56 -10.28 -2.95
CA SER A 134 7.20 -9.73 -4.26
C SER A 134 8.43 -9.12 -4.96
N LEU A 135 9.23 -8.33 -4.24
CA LEU A 135 10.50 -7.79 -4.78
C LEU A 135 11.49 -8.90 -5.18
N ALA A 136 11.56 -10.01 -4.44
CA ALA A 136 12.39 -11.15 -4.79
C ALA A 136 11.86 -11.92 -6.03
N LYS A 137 10.53 -12.00 -6.19
CA LYS A 137 9.84 -12.66 -7.31
C LYS A 137 10.07 -11.89 -8.62
N TYR A 138 9.82 -10.59 -8.63
CA TYR A 138 9.94 -9.71 -9.81
C TYR A 138 11.29 -8.97 -9.86
N ARG A 139 12.37 -9.71 -10.10
CA ARG A 139 13.75 -9.24 -9.88
C ARG A 139 14.17 -8.03 -10.71
N LYS A 140 13.61 -7.87 -11.92
CA LYS A 140 13.96 -6.79 -12.86
C LYS A 140 12.98 -5.62 -12.80
N ALA A 141 11.91 -5.74 -12.03
CA ALA A 141 10.85 -4.74 -11.99
C ALA A 141 11.16 -3.63 -10.97
N THR A 142 10.72 -2.42 -11.32
CA THR A 142 10.50 -1.35 -10.37
C THR A 142 9.17 -1.55 -9.64
N PHE A 143 9.05 -0.98 -8.44
CA PHE A 143 7.87 -1.14 -7.59
C PHE A 143 7.30 0.20 -7.18
N SER A 144 5.98 0.27 -7.14
CA SER A 144 5.24 1.31 -6.45
C SER A 144 4.34 0.70 -5.39
N PHE A 145 4.20 1.39 -4.25
CA PHE A 145 3.38 0.93 -3.12
C PHE A 145 2.29 1.95 -2.87
N TYR A 146 1.04 1.48 -2.80
CA TYR A 146 -0.12 2.32 -2.56
C TYR A 146 -0.93 1.80 -1.36
N GLY A 147 -1.46 2.73 -0.59
CA GLY A 147 -2.40 2.45 0.49
C GLY A 147 -3.17 3.70 0.90
N HIS A 148 -4.47 3.53 1.13
CA HIS A 148 -5.39 4.55 1.60
C HIS A 148 -5.84 4.25 3.04
N SER A 149 -6.12 5.29 3.83
CA SER A 149 -6.59 5.14 5.22
C SER A 149 -5.60 4.27 6.03
N LEU A 150 -6.06 3.19 6.66
CA LEU A 150 -5.19 2.28 7.41
C LEU A 150 -4.17 1.51 6.58
N ALA A 151 -4.40 1.26 5.27
CA ALA A 151 -3.40 0.58 4.44
C ALA A 151 -2.08 1.34 4.37
N SER A 152 -2.10 2.64 4.63
CA SER A 152 -0.88 3.43 4.77
C SER A 152 0.06 2.88 5.85
N MET A 153 -0.44 2.24 6.91
CA MET A 153 0.40 1.62 7.94
C MET A 153 1.11 0.39 7.41
N ASP A 154 0.39 -0.48 6.70
CA ASP A 154 0.95 -1.67 6.05
C ASP A 154 2.00 -1.27 5.03
N VAL A 155 1.73 -0.25 4.20
CA VAL A 155 2.67 0.28 3.21
C VAL A 155 3.90 0.88 3.87
N GLN A 156 3.73 1.74 4.87
CA GLN A 156 4.86 2.37 5.56
C GLN A 156 5.72 1.31 6.25
N HIS A 157 5.12 0.39 7.00
CA HIS A 157 5.85 -0.69 7.66
C HIS A 157 6.57 -1.57 6.64
N THR A 158 5.91 -1.93 5.53
CA THR A 158 6.51 -2.69 4.44
C THR A 158 7.76 -1.99 3.93
N VAL A 159 7.64 -0.72 3.54
CA VAL A 159 8.74 0.06 2.93
C VAL A 159 9.90 0.25 3.90
N THR A 160 9.63 0.49 5.18
CA THR A 160 10.69 0.61 6.21
C THR A 160 11.39 -0.71 6.50
N SER A 161 10.71 -1.83 6.26
CA SER A 161 11.21 -3.20 6.49
C SER A 161 11.80 -3.86 5.24
N LEU A 162 11.86 -3.15 4.10
CA LEU A 162 12.50 -3.67 2.89
C LEU A 162 14.00 -3.86 3.10
N LYS A 163 14.54 -4.92 2.49
CA LYS A 163 15.99 -5.10 2.35
C LYS A 163 16.57 -3.94 1.54
N ASP A 164 17.77 -3.51 1.94
CA ASP A 164 18.44 -2.35 1.35
C ASP A 164 18.71 -2.50 -0.15
N GLU A 165 19.01 -3.72 -0.61
CA GLU A 165 19.20 -4.07 -2.03
C GLU A 165 17.95 -3.79 -2.90
N TYR A 166 16.77 -3.67 -2.31
CA TYR A 166 15.53 -3.40 -3.06
C TYR A 166 15.20 -1.92 -3.16
N LEU A 167 15.85 -1.04 -2.37
CA LEU A 167 15.46 0.36 -2.26
C LEU A 167 15.56 1.12 -3.58
N GLU A 168 16.56 0.82 -4.41
CA GLU A 168 16.75 1.46 -5.72
C GLU A 168 15.63 1.12 -6.72
N ARG A 169 14.95 -0.01 -6.52
CA ARG A 169 13.82 -0.44 -7.37
C ARG A 169 12.49 0.20 -6.95
N ILE A 170 12.44 0.91 -5.83
CA ILE A 170 11.24 1.59 -5.35
C ILE A 170 11.08 2.92 -6.09
N SER A 171 10.17 2.93 -7.06
CA SER A 171 9.84 4.09 -7.90
C SER A 171 8.92 5.11 -7.21
N GLY A 172 8.15 4.68 -6.21
CA GLY A 172 7.31 5.57 -5.42
C GLY A 172 6.51 4.85 -4.34
N VAL A 173 6.24 5.56 -3.26
CA VAL A 173 5.39 5.08 -2.17
C VAL A 173 4.36 6.16 -1.92
N TYR A 174 3.09 5.82 -2.07
CA TYR A 174 1.98 6.77 -2.08
C TYR A 174 0.95 6.35 -1.05
N VAL A 175 0.84 7.13 0.01
CA VAL A 175 -0.12 6.86 1.08
C VAL A 175 -1.07 8.03 1.23
N TYR A 176 -2.37 7.75 1.36
CA TYR A 176 -3.42 8.77 1.32
C TYR A 176 -4.34 8.69 2.54
N ASN A 177 -4.67 9.83 3.13
CA ASN A 177 -5.64 9.97 4.24
C ASN A 177 -5.42 8.97 5.38
N GLY A 178 -4.16 8.63 5.65
CA GLY A 178 -3.76 7.59 6.58
C GLY A 178 -2.71 8.07 7.58
N PRO A 179 -2.52 7.36 8.69
CA PRO A 179 -1.63 7.79 9.75
C PRO A 179 -0.17 7.73 9.31
N ASN A 180 0.61 8.77 9.61
CA ASN A 180 2.06 8.68 9.50
C ASN A 180 2.66 8.01 10.75
N THR A 181 3.00 6.73 10.65
CA THR A 181 3.44 5.92 11.79
C THR A 181 4.95 5.97 12.05
N TYR A 182 5.75 6.58 11.16
CA TYR A 182 7.22 6.55 11.23
C TYR A 182 7.88 7.93 11.28
N ARG A 183 7.11 9.00 11.55
CA ARG A 183 7.59 10.39 11.48
C ARG A 183 8.77 10.72 12.41
N THR A 184 9.04 9.90 13.43
CA THR A 184 10.04 10.18 14.46
C THR A 184 10.73 8.92 15.05
N LEU A 185 10.60 7.74 14.43
CA LEU A 185 11.10 6.50 15.04
C LEU A 185 12.64 6.39 14.96
N PRO A 186 13.35 6.28 16.12
CA PRO A 186 14.77 6.02 16.13
C PRO A 186 15.05 4.65 15.53
N GLY A 187 15.97 4.57 14.56
CA GLY A 187 16.41 3.31 13.95
C GLY A 187 15.85 3.02 12.55
N VAL A 188 14.88 3.81 12.06
CA VAL A 188 14.51 3.76 10.64
C VAL A 188 15.44 4.68 9.84
N GLU A 189 16.07 4.14 8.80
CA GLU A 189 16.98 4.92 7.96
C GLU A 189 16.23 6.01 7.18
N LEU A 190 16.75 7.25 7.22
CA LEU A 190 16.17 8.41 6.53
C LEU A 190 15.92 8.17 5.03
N LYS A 191 16.77 7.39 4.35
CA LYS A 191 16.60 7.04 2.93
C LYS A 191 15.30 6.28 2.65
N LYS A 192 14.78 5.50 3.61
CA LYS A 192 13.51 4.78 3.48
C LYS A 192 12.33 5.74 3.67
N LEU A 193 12.45 6.65 4.64
CA LEU A 193 11.43 7.67 4.90
C LEU A 193 11.27 8.65 3.73
N GLN A 194 12.36 9.05 3.08
CA GLN A 194 12.35 9.98 1.94
C GLN A 194 11.59 9.45 0.71
N LYS A 195 11.36 8.13 0.62
CA LYS A 195 10.58 7.53 -0.48
C LYS A 195 9.07 7.63 -0.25
N ILE A 196 8.64 7.84 0.99
CA ILE A 196 7.22 7.90 1.38
C ILE A 196 6.66 9.28 1.02
N ARG A 197 5.67 9.29 0.13
CA ARG A 197 4.89 10.47 -0.26
C ARG A 197 3.52 10.37 0.38
N ILE A 198 3.23 11.30 1.28
CA ILE A 198 1.94 11.37 1.98
C ILE A 198 1.06 12.38 1.23
N GLY A 199 -0.03 11.90 0.66
CA GLY A 199 -1.06 12.73 0.05
C GLY A 199 -2.17 13.02 1.06
N ASN A 200 -2.50 14.29 1.23
CA ASN A 200 -3.76 14.68 1.85
C ASN A 200 -4.80 14.70 0.73
N GLY A 201 -5.89 13.95 0.88
CA GLY A 201 -7.02 14.00 -0.05
C GLY A 201 -7.46 15.46 -0.21
N ILE A 202 -7.64 15.89 -1.46
CA ILE A 202 -8.16 17.23 -1.75
C ILE A 202 -9.56 17.27 -1.14
N LYS A 203 -9.76 18.13 -0.14
CA LYS A 203 -11.10 18.48 0.35
C LYS A 203 -11.87 19.01 -0.86
N SER A 204 -12.90 18.27 -1.29
CA SER A 204 -13.96 18.79 -2.14
C SER A 204 -14.75 19.85 -1.38
#